data_AF-A0A8X8WM31-F1
#
_entry.id   AF-A0A8X8WM31-F1
#
_cell.length_a   1.000
_cell.length_b   1.000
_cell.length_c   1.000
_cell.angle_alpha   90.00
_cell.angle_beta   90.00
_cell.angle_gamma   90.00
#
_symmetry.space_group_name_H-M   'P 1'
#
loop_
_entity.id
_entity.type
_entity.pdbx_description
1 polymer ?
#
loop_
_entity_poly.entity_id
_entity_poly.type
_entity_poly.pdbx_seq_one_letter_code
_entity_poly.pdbx_strand_id
1 'polypeptide(L)'
;MARTKQTARKSTTGKAPRKQLATKPARKSALATGGVKKPHRFRPGTVALREIRKYQKSTELLIHKLPFQKLVREIAQDFKTDLRFQSSAVAVLQEAAEAYLVGLF
;
A
#
# COMPACT_ATOMS: atom_id res chain seq x y z
N MET A 1 23.26 -16.67 54.89
CA MET A 1 23.94 -16.49 53.59
C MET A 1 23.04 -17.04 52.48
N ALA A 2 22.50 -16.17 51.63
CA ALA A 2 21.54 -16.56 50.58
C ALA A 2 22.30 -16.97 49.30
N ARG A 3 22.08 -18.21 48.85
CA ARG A 3 22.71 -18.79 47.66
C ARG A 3 22.05 -18.25 46.39
N THR A 4 22.71 -17.30 45.73
CA THR A 4 22.29 -16.81 44.40
C THR A 4 22.58 -17.89 43.34
N LYS A 5 21.54 -18.59 42.87
CA LYS A 5 21.63 -19.43 41.67
C LYS A 5 21.70 -18.52 40.44
N GLN A 6 22.91 -18.22 39.97
CA GLN A 6 23.12 -17.77 38.60
C GLN A 6 22.78 -18.93 37.66
N THR A 7 21.71 -18.82 36.87
CA THR A 7 21.48 -19.70 35.73
C THR A 7 22.21 -19.13 34.53
N ALA A 8 23.20 -19.85 34.01
CA ALA A 8 23.93 -19.46 32.81
C ALA A 8 22.97 -19.34 31.60
N ARG A 9 22.76 -18.12 31.11
CA ARG A 9 22.16 -17.89 29.79
C ARG A 9 23.23 -18.22 28.75
N LYS A 10 23.10 -19.37 28.08
CA LYS A 10 23.90 -19.67 26.89
C LYS A 10 23.51 -18.71 25.76
N SER A 11 24.40 -17.80 25.43
CA SER A 11 24.39 -17.00 24.21
C SER A 11 25.41 -17.60 23.23
N THR A 12 24.97 -18.44 22.30
CA THR A 12 25.75 -18.71 21.08
C THR A 12 24.83 -19.08 19.93
N THR A 13 24.82 -18.18 18.95
CA THR A 13 24.50 -18.42 17.54
C THR A 13 25.40 -19.51 16.96
N GLY A 14 24.81 -20.47 16.23
CA GLY A 14 25.57 -21.44 15.43
C GLY A 14 24.72 -22.62 14.98
N LYS A 15 24.19 -22.57 13.75
CA LYS A 15 23.43 -23.67 13.12
C LYS A 15 24.26 -24.96 13.06
N ALA A 16 23.67 -26.09 13.43
CA ALA A 16 24.21 -27.42 13.19
C ALA A 16 24.20 -27.78 11.67
N PRO A 17 25.12 -28.65 11.17
CA PRO A 17 25.24 -28.96 9.75
C PRO A 17 24.00 -29.74 9.27
N ARG A 18 23.32 -29.16 8.27
CA ARG A 18 22.03 -29.64 7.77
C ARG A 18 22.25 -30.72 6.69
N LYS A 19 21.77 -31.94 6.95
CA LYS A 19 21.54 -32.97 5.91
C LYS A 19 20.56 -32.37 4.87
N GLN A 20 20.94 -32.37 3.58
CA GLN A 20 20.15 -31.76 2.51
C GLN A 20 18.79 -32.46 2.39
N LEU A 21 17.75 -31.77 2.86
CA LEU A 21 16.35 -32.06 2.59
C LEU A 21 15.72 -30.74 2.16
N ALA A 22 15.09 -30.78 0.98
CA ALA A 22 14.56 -29.66 0.21
C ALA A 22 14.05 -28.50 1.08
N THR A 23 14.64 -27.33 0.89
CA THR A 23 14.21 -26.08 1.53
C THR A 23 12.93 -25.57 0.89
N LYS A 24 11.77 -26.11 1.31
CA LYS A 24 10.53 -25.34 1.28
C LYS A 24 10.63 -24.23 2.33
N PRO A 25 10.41 -22.94 2.00
CA PRO A 25 10.33 -21.90 3.01
C PRO A 25 9.06 -22.13 3.82
N ALA A 26 9.22 -22.76 4.99
CA ALA A 26 8.15 -22.82 5.99
C ALA A 26 7.86 -21.39 6.45
N ARG A 27 6.83 -20.75 5.88
CA ARG A 27 6.26 -19.54 6.47
C ARG A 27 5.82 -19.89 7.87
N LYS A 28 6.31 -19.16 8.88
CA LYS A 28 5.87 -19.28 10.27
C LYS A 28 4.42 -18.84 10.40
N SER A 29 3.49 -19.70 10.05
CA SER A 29 2.17 -19.76 10.69
C SER A 29 2.15 -21.05 11.48
N ALA A 30 2.53 -20.95 12.75
CA ALA A 30 2.55 -22.10 13.64
C ALA A 30 1.14 -22.66 13.79
N LEU A 31 1.00 -23.99 13.73
CA LEU A 31 -0.08 -24.67 14.44
C LEU A 31 0.19 -24.45 15.93
N ALA A 32 -0.44 -23.42 16.50
CA ALA A 32 -0.44 -23.18 17.94
C ALA A 32 -1.85 -23.45 18.45
N THR A 33 -1.99 -24.54 19.21
CA THR A 33 -3.10 -24.79 20.13
C THR A 33 -3.04 -23.74 21.24
N GLY A 34 -3.55 -22.55 20.94
CA GLY A 34 -3.54 -21.40 21.84
C GLY A 34 -3.69 -20.10 21.04
N GLY A 35 -4.84 -19.44 21.22
CA GLY A 35 -5.28 -18.17 20.61
C GLY A 35 -4.33 -17.51 19.61
N VAL A 36 -4.73 -17.50 18.34
CA VAL A 36 -4.05 -16.76 17.26
C VAL A 36 -3.78 -15.33 17.73
N LYS A 37 -2.51 -14.90 17.70
CA LYS A 37 -2.17 -13.49 17.97
C LYS A 37 -3.01 -12.61 17.06
N LYS A 38 -3.79 -11.69 17.64
CA LYS A 38 -4.62 -10.76 16.88
C LYS A 38 -3.75 -10.04 15.84
N PRO A 39 -4.20 -9.93 14.58
CA PRO A 39 -3.46 -9.18 13.58
C PRO A 39 -3.32 -7.73 14.02
N HIS A 40 -2.15 -7.14 13.76
CA HIS A 40 -1.92 -5.73 14.06
C HIS A 40 -2.86 -4.86 13.22
N ARG A 41 -3.62 -3.97 13.87
CA ARG A 41 -4.49 -2.99 13.23
C ARG A 41 -4.07 -1.59 13.65
N PHE A 42 -3.88 -0.71 12.67
CA PHE A 42 -3.61 0.71 12.94
C PHE A 42 -4.83 1.39 13.55
N ARG A 43 -4.60 2.40 14.39
CA ARG A 43 -5.67 3.23 14.93
C ARG A 43 -6.35 4.01 13.78
N PRO A 44 -7.65 4.33 13.89
CA PRO A 44 -8.32 5.24 12.97
C PRO A 44 -7.51 6.53 12.81
N GLY A 45 -7.41 7.05 11.59
CA GLY A 45 -6.62 8.24 11.26
C GLY A 45 -5.12 7.99 11.02
N THR A 46 -4.51 6.94 11.58
CA THR A 46 -3.07 6.67 11.36
C THR A 46 -2.74 6.41 9.90
N VAL A 47 -3.59 5.66 9.19
CA VAL A 47 -3.40 5.37 7.77
C VAL A 47 -3.73 6.60 6.91
N ALA A 48 -4.81 7.30 7.23
CA ALA A 48 -5.22 8.52 6.52
C ALA A 48 -4.14 9.62 6.56
N LEU A 49 -3.55 9.89 7.74
CA LEU A 49 -2.46 10.88 7.86
C LEU A 49 -1.21 10.46 7.07
N ARG A 50 -0.95 9.17 6.95
CA ARG A 50 0.15 8.64 6.14
C ARG A 50 -0.13 8.81 4.65
N GLU A 51 -1.37 8.59 4.21
CA GLU A 51 -1.81 8.80 2.82
C GLU A 51 -1.79 10.27 2.44
N ILE A 52 -2.30 11.17 3.29
CA ILE A 52 -2.23 12.63 3.09
C ILE A 52 -0.79 13.07 2.84
N ARG A 53 0.15 12.69 3.72
CA ARG A 53 1.57 13.03 3.55
C ARG A 53 2.19 12.41 2.29
N LYS A 54 1.75 11.21 1.90
CA LYS A 54 2.22 10.56 0.67
C LYS A 54 1.78 11.37 -0.55
N TYR A 55 0.48 11.68 -0.66
CA TYR A 55 -0.09 12.34 -1.83
C TYR A 55 0.25 13.82 -1.92
N GLN A 56 0.46 14.51 -0.80
CA GLN A 56 0.98 15.89 -0.81
C GLN A 56 2.44 15.98 -1.28
N LYS A 57 3.21 14.88 -1.21
CA LYS A 57 4.60 14.85 -1.63
C LYS A 57 4.75 14.45 -3.11
N SER A 58 3.80 13.71 -3.67
CA SER A 58 3.81 13.28 -5.06
C SER A 58 3.02 14.24 -5.95
N THR A 59 3.24 14.11 -7.26
CA THR A 59 2.47 14.81 -8.31
C THR A 59 1.82 13.81 -9.26
N GLU A 60 1.55 12.60 -8.76
CA GLU A 60 0.90 11.55 -9.54
C GLU A 60 -0.60 11.86 -9.67
N LEU A 61 -1.16 11.60 -10.85
CA LEU A 61 -2.60 11.70 -11.05
C LEU A 61 -3.31 10.60 -10.25
N LEU A 62 -4.33 10.98 -9.50
CA LEU A 62 -5.07 10.12 -8.58
C LEU A 62 -6.26 9.44 -9.26
N ILE A 63 -6.82 10.04 -10.32
CA ILE A 63 -7.93 9.46 -11.07
C ILE A 63 -7.37 8.52 -12.15
N HIS A 64 -7.96 7.33 -12.29
CA HIS A 64 -7.55 6.38 -13.32
C HIS A 64 -7.80 6.97 -14.72
N LYS A 65 -6.80 6.88 -15.60
CA LYS A 65 -6.82 7.49 -16.95
C LYS A 65 -7.98 7.03 -17.83
N LEU A 66 -8.26 5.71 -17.89
CA LEU A 66 -9.29 5.18 -18.78
C LEU A 66 -10.73 5.59 -18.38
N PRO A 67 -11.15 5.47 -17.11
CA PRO A 67 -12.42 6.04 -16.65
C PRO A 67 -12.55 7.53 -16.92
N PHE A 68 -11.51 8.33 -16.62
CA PHE A 68 -11.52 9.77 -16.89
C PHE A 68 -11.70 10.08 -18.39
N GLN A 69 -10.98 9.37 -19.26
CA GLN A 69 -11.12 9.51 -20.70
C GLN A 69 -12.53 9.15 -21.20
N LYS A 70 -13.17 8.11 -20.62
CA LYS A 70 -14.55 7.75 -20.97
C LYS A 70 -15.51 8.88 -20.59
N LEU A 71 -15.37 9.43 -19.39
CA LEU A 71 -16.19 10.55 -18.92
C LEU A 71 -16.04 11.80 -19.81
N VAL A 72 -14.81 12.16 -20.19
CA VAL A 72 -14.55 13.29 -21.10
C VAL A 72 -15.29 13.09 -22.44
N ARG A 73 -15.27 11.88 -22.99
CA ARG A 73 -15.93 11.57 -24.27
C ARG A 73 -17.44 11.55 -24.15
N GLU A 74 -17.97 11.01 -23.05
CA GLU A 74 -19.40 11.00 -22.74
C GLU A 74 -19.94 12.42 -22.69
N ILE A 75 -19.33 13.31 -21.90
CA ILE A 75 -19.74 14.72 -21.79
C ILE A 75 -19.62 15.44 -23.15
N ALA A 76 -18.52 15.23 -23.87
CA ALA A 76 -18.30 15.90 -25.14
C ALA A 76 -19.30 15.50 -26.23
N GLN A 77 -19.79 14.26 -26.18
CA GLN A 77 -20.78 13.73 -27.13
C GLN A 77 -22.10 14.51 -27.08
N ASP A 78 -22.47 15.03 -25.91
CA ASP A 78 -23.68 15.84 -25.72
C ASP A 78 -23.61 17.20 -26.44
N PHE A 79 -22.40 17.70 -26.71
CA PHE A 79 -22.19 18.99 -27.40
C PHE A 79 -21.96 18.82 -28.90
N LYS A 80 -21.16 17.82 -29.29
CA LYS A 80 -20.86 17.52 -30.69
C LYS A 80 -20.48 16.05 -30.85
N THR A 81 -21.18 15.38 -31.75
CA THR A 81 -20.91 13.99 -32.10
C THR A 81 -19.59 13.87 -32.89
N ASP A 82 -18.95 12.70 -32.79
CA ASP A 82 -17.77 12.31 -33.57
C ASP A 82 -16.50 13.14 -33.34
N LEU A 83 -16.37 13.71 -32.14
CA LEU A 83 -15.15 14.42 -31.72
C LEU A 83 -13.96 13.47 -31.52
N ARG A 84 -12.83 13.84 -32.11
CA ARG A 84 -11.53 13.19 -31.87
C ARG A 84 -10.73 14.03 -30.89
N PHE A 85 -10.16 13.35 -29.90
CA PHE A 85 -9.32 13.98 -28.89
C PHE A 85 -7.86 13.62 -29.13
N GLN A 86 -6.99 14.63 -29.05
CA GLN A 86 -5.56 14.42 -28.90
C GLN A 86 -5.28 13.81 -27.51
N SER A 87 -4.26 12.97 -27.40
CA SER A 87 -3.87 12.36 -26.12
C SER A 87 -3.47 13.39 -25.07
N SER A 88 -2.76 14.45 -25.47
CA SER A 88 -2.39 15.57 -24.59
C SER A 88 -3.60 16.38 -24.13
N ALA A 89 -4.63 16.55 -24.98
CA ALA A 89 -5.83 17.28 -24.59
C ALA A 89 -6.55 16.59 -23.41
N VAL A 90 -6.67 15.26 -23.46
CA VAL A 90 -7.26 14.48 -22.36
C VAL A 90 -6.38 14.56 -21.11
N ALA A 91 -5.05 14.56 -21.25
CA ALA A 91 -4.13 14.70 -20.13
C ALA A 91 -4.26 16.06 -19.43
N VAL A 92 -4.32 17.16 -20.20
CA VAL A 92 -4.49 18.52 -19.66
C VAL A 92 -5.84 18.67 -18.95
N LEU A 93 -6.92 18.11 -19.52
CA LEU A 93 -8.23 18.10 -18.86
C LEU A 93 -8.17 17.38 -17.51
N GLN A 94 -7.42 16.28 -17.43
CA GLN A 94 -7.25 15.54 -16.18
C GLN A 94 -6.44 16.33 -15.16
N GLU A 95 -5.29 16.88 -15.56
CA GLU A 95 -4.46 17.71 -14.68
C GLU A 95 -5.25 18.90 -14.11
N ALA A 96 -5.99 19.61 -14.97
CA ALA A 96 -6.80 20.75 -14.54
C ALA A 96 -7.94 20.34 -13.60
N ALA A 97 -8.64 19.24 -13.89
CA ALA A 97 -9.73 18.75 -13.05
C ALA A 97 -9.24 18.31 -11.67
N GLU A 98 -8.15 17.54 -11.60
CA GLU A 98 -7.58 17.11 -10.33
C GLU A 98 -7.00 18.27 -9.52
N ALA A 99 -6.29 19.20 -10.17
CA ALA A 99 -5.80 20.42 -9.51
C ALA A 99 -6.95 21.26 -8.92
N TYR A 100 -8.06 21.39 -9.66
CA TYR A 100 -9.24 22.08 -9.18
C TYR A 100 -9.88 21.40 -7.96
N LEU A 101 -10.04 20.07 -8.01
CA LEU A 101 -10.61 19.30 -6.90
C LEU A 101 -9.71 19.35 -5.65
N VAL A 102 -8.38 19.27 -5.82
CA VAL A 102 -7.43 19.43 -4.71
C VAL A 102 -7.43 20.86 -4.16
N GLY A 103 -7.64 21.86 -5.00
CA GLY A 103 -7.79 23.25 -4.53
C GLY A 103 -9.08 23.50 -3.74
N LEU A 104 -10.09 22.64 -3.90
CA LEU A 104 -11.38 22.72 -3.23
C LEU A 104 -11.41 22.03 -1.85
N PHE A 105 -10.62 20.97 -1.65
CA PHE A 105 -10.58 20.14 -0.44
C PHE A 105 -9.29 20.32 0.37
#